data_AF-A0A1Z4LHZ8-F1
#
_entry.id   AF-A0A1Z4LHZ8-F1
#
_cell.length_a   1.000
_cell.length_b   1.000
_cell.length_c   1.000
_cell.angle_alpha   90.00
_cell.angle_beta   90.00
_cell.angle_gamma   90.00
#
_symmetry.space_group_name_H-M   'P 1'
#
loop_
_entity.id
_entity.type
_entity.pdbx_description
1 polymer ?
#
loop_
_entity_poly.entity_id
_entity_poly.type
_entity_poly.pdbx_seq_one_letter_code
_entity_poly.pdbx_strand_id
1 'polypeptide(L)'
;MEAVLGNVITPAFSTTDDNQETAKLVNMEAGSIIGTMIIADGTLAQLQDADNSNDPSVYFSFGSSSDGFDHIRLKEGTNNVLEYEDLPSAGEADFDDLKIEFTGFKSM
;
A
#
# COMPACT_ATOMS: atom_id res chain seq x y z
N MET A 1 -9.80 4.75 -11.86
CA MET A 1 -8.91 3.66 -11.43
C MET A 1 -7.70 3.52 -12.35
N GLU A 2 -7.89 3.42 -13.69
CA GLU A 2 -6.80 3.24 -14.67
C GLU A 2 -5.62 4.22 -14.55
N ALA A 3 -5.86 5.51 -14.27
CA ALA A 3 -4.77 6.49 -14.21
C ALA A 3 -3.82 6.34 -13.00
N VAL A 4 -4.28 5.68 -11.92
CA VAL A 4 -3.48 5.50 -10.70
C VAL A 4 -2.55 4.28 -10.83
N LEU A 5 -2.98 3.27 -11.58
CA LEU A 5 -2.25 2.01 -11.73
C LEU A 5 -1.07 2.10 -12.70
N GLY A 6 -1.02 3.13 -13.57
CA GLY A 6 0.08 3.36 -14.51
C GLY A 6 1.40 3.80 -13.86
N ASN A 7 1.35 4.22 -12.58
CA ASN A 7 2.52 4.66 -11.80
C ASN A 7 2.83 3.69 -10.64
N VAL A 8 2.36 2.44 -10.71
CA VAL A 8 2.67 1.44 -9.69
C VAL A 8 4.16 1.11 -9.76
N ILE A 9 4.86 1.48 -8.70
CA ILE A 9 6.20 0.97 -8.44
C ILE A 9 5.99 -0.32 -7.66
N THR A 10 6.40 -1.44 -8.23
CA THR A 10 6.44 -2.72 -7.53
C THR A 10 7.88 -2.91 -7.05
N PRO A 11 8.19 -2.67 -5.77
CA PRO A 11 9.45 -3.13 -5.21
C PRO A 11 9.63 -4.61 -5.52
N ALA A 12 10.84 -5.02 -5.91
CA ALA A 12 11.19 -6.42 -5.85
C ALA A 12 11.40 -6.76 -4.37
N PHE A 13 10.33 -7.17 -3.69
CA PHE A 13 10.39 -7.71 -2.34
C PHE A 13 11.13 -9.07 -2.42
N SER A 14 12.29 -9.17 -1.78
CA SER A 14 13.15 -10.36 -1.75
C SER A 14 12.96 -11.10 -0.42
N THR A 15 12.16 -12.16 -0.41
CA THR A 15 11.79 -12.96 0.78
C THR A 15 12.94 -13.70 1.50
N THR A 16 14.19 -13.26 1.32
CA THR A 16 15.39 -13.79 1.94
C THR A 16 15.74 -12.97 3.17
N ASP A 17 15.27 -13.44 4.34
CA ASP A 17 16.02 -13.46 5.62
C ASP A 17 15.73 -12.43 6.74
N ASP A 18 14.84 -11.43 6.61
CA ASP A 18 14.53 -10.57 7.79
C ASP A 18 13.13 -9.91 7.85
N ASN A 19 12.19 -10.29 6.98
CA ASN A 19 10.88 -9.63 6.84
C ASN A 19 10.97 -8.10 6.62
N GLN A 20 12.11 -7.59 6.12
CA GLN A 20 12.27 -6.19 5.78
C GLN A 20 12.75 -6.03 4.36
N GLU A 21 12.13 -5.08 3.66
CA GLU A 21 12.37 -4.87 2.24
C GLU A 21 12.56 -3.38 2.01
N THR A 22 13.58 -3.02 1.24
CA THR A 22 13.88 -1.62 0.95
C THR A 22 13.82 -1.36 -0.55
N ALA A 23 12.95 -0.42 -0.92
CA ALA A 23 12.85 0.07 -2.29
C ALA A 23 13.32 1.53 -2.36
N LYS A 24 14.00 1.89 -3.46
CA LYS A 24 14.33 3.28 -3.74
C LYS A 24 13.36 3.85 -4.77
N LEU A 25 12.54 4.80 -4.34
CA LEU A 25 11.75 5.63 -5.24
C LEU A 25 12.70 6.61 -5.96
N VAL A 26 12.65 6.65 -7.28
CA VAL A 26 13.45 7.56 -8.11
C VAL A 26 12.50 8.47 -8.88
N ASN A 27 12.71 9.79 -8.74
CA ASN A 27 11.98 10.87 -9.43
C ASN A 27 10.49 11.00 -9.07
N MET A 28 10.21 11.67 -7.96
CA MET A 28 8.86 12.17 -7.67
C MET A 28 8.71 13.61 -8.13
N GLU A 29 7.69 13.87 -8.95
CA GLU A 29 7.32 15.24 -9.30
C GLU A 29 6.74 15.97 -8.07
N ALA A 30 6.97 17.27 -7.98
CA ALA A 30 6.41 18.09 -6.92
C ALA A 30 4.87 18.00 -6.92
N GLY A 31 4.28 17.82 -5.73
CA GLY A 31 2.83 17.64 -5.56
C GLY A 31 2.33 16.21 -5.71
N SER A 32 3.21 15.23 -5.96
CA SER A 32 2.85 13.81 -5.95
C SER A 32 2.46 13.32 -4.55
N ILE A 33 1.47 12.44 -4.47
CA ILE A 33 1.10 11.71 -3.25
C ILE A 33 1.65 10.29 -3.38
N ILE A 34 2.37 9.82 -2.36
CA ILE A 34 2.65 8.39 -2.21
C ILE A 34 1.52 7.77 -1.42
N GLY A 35 1.04 6.64 -1.89
CA GLY A 35 0.35 5.71 -1.02
C GLY A 35 0.49 4.30 -1.52
N THR A 36 -0.30 3.45 -0.90
CA THR A 36 -0.12 2.01 -0.95
C THR A 36 -1.47 1.36 -1.11
N MET A 37 -1.45 0.16 -1.69
CA MET A 37 -2.63 -0.68 -1.80
C MET A 37 -2.31 -2.11 -1.41
N ILE A 38 -3.27 -2.77 -0.78
CA ILE A 38 -3.27 -4.21 -0.57
C ILE A 38 -4.24 -4.83 -1.56
N ILE A 39 -3.80 -5.87 -2.26
CA ILE A 39 -4.66 -6.74 -3.08
C ILE A 39 -4.84 -8.02 -2.29
N ALA A 40 -6.05 -8.23 -1.75
CA ALA A 40 -6.35 -9.43 -0.99
C ALA A 40 -6.71 -10.59 -1.92
N ASP A 41 -6.14 -11.76 -1.66
CA ASP A 41 -6.45 -13.03 -2.34
C ASP A 41 -6.41 -12.97 -3.88
N GLY A 42 -5.52 -12.15 -4.44
CA GLY A 42 -5.38 -11.99 -5.87
C GLY A 42 -4.10 -11.29 -6.30
N THR A 43 -4.08 -10.82 -7.53
CA THR A 43 -2.91 -10.22 -8.17
C THR A 43 -3.25 -8.91 -8.85
N LEU A 44 -2.25 -8.04 -9.02
CA LEU A 44 -2.41 -6.81 -9.81
C LEU A 44 -2.79 -7.13 -11.27
N ALA A 45 -2.35 -8.27 -11.79
CA ALA A 45 -2.67 -8.70 -13.15
C ALA A 45 -4.16 -8.99 -13.34
N GLN A 46 -4.83 -9.58 -12.34
CA GLN A 46 -6.28 -9.79 -12.36
C GLN A 46 -7.03 -8.45 -12.44
N LEU A 47 -6.64 -7.47 -11.62
CA LEU A 47 -7.24 -6.11 -11.67
C LEU A 47 -7.00 -5.33 -12.97
N GLN A 48 -6.06 -5.78 -13.81
CA GLN A 48 -5.68 -5.12 -15.06
C GLN A 48 -6.17 -5.87 -16.30
N ASP A 49 -6.83 -7.02 -16.12
CA ASP A 49 -7.39 -7.79 -17.23
C ASP A 49 -8.78 -7.24 -17.65
N ALA A 50 -9.48 -7.97 -18.52
CA ALA A 50 -10.80 -7.55 -19.02
C ALA A 50 -11.96 -8.27 -18.31
N ASP A 51 -11.67 -9.18 -17.38
CA ASP A 51 -12.61 -10.05 -16.68
C ASP A 51 -12.88 -9.55 -15.25
N ASN A 52 -13.76 -8.56 -15.15
CA ASN A 52 -14.20 -8.00 -13.87
C ASN A 52 -14.91 -9.01 -12.94
N SER A 53 -15.17 -10.25 -13.37
CA SER A 53 -15.77 -11.27 -12.51
C SER A 53 -14.77 -11.89 -11.54
N ASN A 54 -13.47 -11.66 -11.76
CA ASN A 54 -12.38 -12.20 -10.96
C ASN A 54 -11.62 -11.13 -10.16
N ASP A 55 -12.10 -9.88 -10.16
CA ASP A 55 -11.44 -8.75 -9.51
C ASP A 55 -11.28 -8.98 -7.99
N PRO A 56 -10.05 -8.99 -7.46
CA PRO A 56 -9.83 -9.10 -6.02
C PRO A 56 -10.22 -7.83 -5.26
N SER A 57 -10.42 -7.97 -3.95
CA SER A 57 -10.62 -6.82 -3.05
C SER A 57 -9.36 -5.98 -2.94
N VAL A 58 -9.51 -4.65 -2.99
CA VAL A 58 -8.41 -3.70 -2.90
C VAL A 58 -8.65 -2.69 -1.79
N TYR A 59 -7.64 -2.52 -0.94
CA TYR A 59 -7.63 -1.54 0.14
C TYR A 59 -6.56 -0.49 -0.14
N PHE A 60 -6.87 0.79 0.04
CA PHE A 60 -5.97 1.92 -0.27
C PHE A 60 -5.62 2.70 1.00
N SER A 61 -4.41 3.28 1.06
CA SER A 61 -3.97 4.13 2.19
C SER A 61 -4.69 5.47 2.29
N PHE A 62 -5.58 5.77 1.35
CA PHE A 62 -6.36 6.98 1.30
C PHE A 62 -7.70 6.71 0.63
N GLY A 63 -8.76 7.31 1.17
CA GLY A 63 -10.13 7.10 0.70
C GLY A 63 -10.91 6.14 1.60
N SER A 64 -12.19 5.95 1.30
CA SER A 64 -13.03 4.98 2.02
C SER A 64 -12.71 3.58 1.50
N SER A 65 -12.34 2.67 2.40
CA SER A 65 -12.39 1.24 2.12
C SER A 65 -13.83 0.78 1.84
N SER A 66 -13.98 -0.36 1.15
CA SER A 66 -15.29 -0.91 0.81
C SER A 66 -16.04 -1.49 2.01
N ASP A 67 -15.34 -1.83 3.08
CA ASP A 67 -15.91 -2.40 4.31
C ASP A 67 -16.15 -1.34 5.40
N GLY A 68 -15.75 -0.09 5.16
CA GLY A 68 -15.96 1.02 6.10
C GLY A 68 -14.93 1.08 7.24
N PHE A 69 -13.88 0.27 7.19
CA PHE A 69 -12.76 0.30 8.12
C PHE A 69 -11.47 0.77 7.44
N ASP A 70 -10.77 1.75 8.03
CA ASP A 70 -9.49 2.18 7.47
C ASP A 70 -8.39 1.19 7.87
N HIS A 71 -7.96 0.38 6.90
CA HIS A 71 -6.92 -0.64 7.08
C HIS A 71 -5.52 -0.06 7.20
N ILE A 72 -5.37 1.27 7.08
CA ILE A 72 -4.08 1.93 7.04
C ILE A 72 -4.12 3.14 7.94
N ARG A 73 -3.10 3.30 8.79
CA ARG A 73 -2.94 4.49 9.61
C ARG A 73 -1.54 5.05 9.54
N LEU A 74 -1.43 6.35 9.78
CA LEU A 74 -0.14 6.97 10.07
C LEU A 74 0.22 6.67 11.53
N LYS A 75 1.41 6.12 11.76
CA LYS A 75 1.88 5.81 13.11
C LYS A 75 1.87 7.04 14.00
N GLU A 76 1.23 6.93 15.16
CA GLU A 76 1.14 8.02 16.14
C GLU A 76 2.53 8.55 16.51
N GLY A 77 2.69 9.87 16.52
CA GLY A 77 3.95 10.53 16.86
C GLY A 77 4.99 10.55 15.73
N THR A 78 4.67 10.06 14.53
CA THR A 78 5.54 10.14 13.35
C THR A 78 4.74 10.63 12.14
N ASN A 79 5.43 11.04 11.07
CA ASN A 79 4.81 11.40 9.80
C ASN A 79 5.36 10.62 8.60
N ASN A 80 6.12 9.56 8.85
CA ASN A 80 6.83 8.83 7.82
C ASN A 80 6.62 7.31 7.88
N VAL A 81 5.78 6.81 8.80
CA VAL A 81 5.48 5.37 8.91
C VAL A 81 3.99 5.13 8.69
N LEU A 82 3.65 4.33 7.68
CA LEU A 82 2.32 3.76 7.48
C LEU A 82 2.26 2.38 8.13
N GLU A 83 1.18 2.11 8.87
CA GLU A 83 0.89 0.86 9.57
C GLU A 83 -0.38 0.24 8.96
N TYR A 84 -0.41 -1.08 8.78
CA TYR A 84 -1.46 -1.79 8.02
C TYR A 84 -2.08 -2.91 8.84
N GLU A 85 -3.38 -3.12 8.62
CA GLU A 85 -4.18 -4.26 9.08
C GLU A 85 -4.66 -5.07 7.86
N ASP A 86 -4.31 -6.35 7.78
CA ASP A 86 -4.60 -7.20 6.63
C ASP A 86 -6.00 -7.85 6.67
N LEU A 87 -6.64 -7.88 7.86
CA LEU A 87 -7.93 -8.54 8.06
C LEU A 87 -9.14 -7.60 7.86
N PRO A 88 -10.18 -8.05 7.13
CA PRO A 88 -11.44 -7.31 6.98
C PRO A 88 -12.10 -6.98 8.32
N SER A 89 -12.87 -5.88 8.36
CA SER A 89 -13.65 -5.49 9.55
C SER A 89 -12.80 -5.31 10.82
N ALA A 90 -11.58 -4.81 10.64
CA ALA A 90 -10.64 -4.46 11.71
C ALA A 90 -9.94 -5.61 12.43
N GLY A 91 -10.10 -6.88 12.06
CA GLY A 91 -9.32 -7.99 12.65
C GLY A 91 -9.07 -7.88 14.18
N GLU A 92 -7.78 -7.86 14.56
CA GLU A 92 -7.28 -7.49 15.88
C GLU A 92 -7.04 -5.98 16.06
N ALA A 93 -6.93 -5.23 14.97
CA ALA A 93 -6.80 -3.77 14.90
C ALA A 93 -5.53 -3.22 15.54
N ASP A 94 -4.44 -3.99 15.53
CA ASP A 94 -3.14 -3.54 16.06
C ASP A 94 -2.27 -2.85 15.00
N PHE A 95 -2.56 -3.10 13.71
CA PHE A 95 -1.88 -2.56 12.54
C PHE A 95 -0.38 -2.92 12.49
N ASP A 96 -0.01 -4.14 12.90
CA ASP A 96 1.38 -4.59 12.85
C ASP A 96 1.73 -5.61 11.76
N ASP A 97 0.76 -5.94 10.89
CA ASP A 97 0.92 -6.86 9.75
C ASP A 97 1.93 -6.38 8.72
N LEU A 98 1.93 -5.06 8.43
CA LEU A 98 2.93 -4.42 7.57
C LEU A 98 3.23 -3.02 8.08
N LYS A 99 4.49 -2.59 7.91
CA LYS A 99 4.93 -1.21 8.18
C LYS A 99 5.76 -0.71 7.01
N ILE A 100 5.39 0.46 6.49
CA ILE A 100 6.13 1.13 5.42
C ILE A 100 6.70 2.41 5.96
N GLU A 101 8.03 2.47 6.07
CA GLU A 101 8.74 3.67 6.48
C GLU A 101 9.33 4.40 5.27
N PHE A 102 9.00 5.68 5.15
CA PHE A 102 9.62 6.58 4.20
C PHE A 102 10.84 7.25 4.84
N THR A 103 12.00 7.08 4.22
CA THR A 103 13.24 7.72 4.64
C THR A 103 13.88 8.48 3.48
N GLY A 104 14.70 9.49 3.79
CA GLY A 104 15.54 10.14 2.80
C GLY A 104 14.86 11.18 1.90
N PHE A 105 13.71 11.74 2.30
CA PHE A 105 13.19 12.97 1.68
C PHE A 105 14.18 14.11 1.92
N LYS A 106 15.06 14.38 0.95
CA LYS A 106 15.80 15.63 0.91
C LYS A 106 14.87 16.70 0.35
N SER A 107 14.61 17.74 1.13
CA SER A 107 14.17 19.02 0.57
C SER A 107 15.22 19.43 -0.48
N MET A 108 14.80 19.54 -1.74
CA MET A 108 15.62 20.17 -2.78
C MET A 108 15.73 21.67 -2.51
#